data_AF-A0A1N6UJ96-F1
#
_entry.id   AF-A0A1N6UJ96-F1
#
_cell.length_a   1.000
_cell.length_b   1.000
_cell.length_c   1.000
_cell.angle_alpha   90.00
_cell.angle_beta   90.00
_cell.angle_gamma   90.00
#
_symmetry.space_group_name_H-M   'P 1'
#
loop_
_entity.id
_entity.type
_entity.pdbx_description
1 polymer ?
#
loop_
_entity_poly.entity_id
_entity_poly.type
_entity_poly.pdbx_seq_one_letter_code
_entity_poly.pdbx_strand_id
1 'polypeptide(L)' 'MTAPRWFLDVSQIRPRDGDVLVLPADTPHEEILRFGEALKAAHDGKRFLLVNCDISVIPEAEMNAAGWYRK' A
#
# COMPACT_ATOMS: atom_id res chain seq x y z
N MET A 1 8.96 -1.37 38.37
CA MET A 1 9.32 -2.12 37.16
C MET A 1 9.31 -1.15 35.99
N THR A 2 10.45 -0.91 35.37
CA THR A 2 10.57 -0.01 34.22
C THR A 2 10.41 -0.83 32.94
N ALA A 3 9.50 -0.43 32.05
CA ALA A 3 9.30 -1.13 30.80
C ALA A 3 10.59 -1.06 29.95
N PRO A 4 11.02 -2.18 29.34
CA PRO A 4 12.26 -2.21 28.57
C PRO A 4 12.17 -1.30 27.33
N ARG A 5 13.30 -0.68 26.96
CA ARG A 5 13.38 0.42 25.97
C ARG A 5 12.73 0.10 24.62
N TRP A 6 12.77 -1.17 24.19
CA TRP A 6 12.16 -1.62 22.94
C TRP A 6 10.64 -1.39 22.87
N PHE A 7 9.95 -1.25 24.01
CA PHE A 7 8.49 -1.04 24.04
C PHE A 7 8.08 0.31 23.43
N LEU A 8 8.99 1.30 23.44
CA LEU A 8 8.75 2.63 22.87
C LEU A 8 9.03 2.67 21.36
N ASP A 9 9.72 1.67 20.82
CA ASP A 9 10.10 1.60 19.41
C ASP A 9 9.13 0.73 18.57
N VAL A 10 8.07 0.21 19.20
CA VAL A 10 7.07 -0.63 18.51
C VAL A 10 6.07 0.25 17.76
N SER A 11 6.17 0.23 16.43
CA SER A 11 5.22 0.88 15.52
C SER A 11 4.13 -0.10 15.10
N GLN A 12 2.87 0.27 15.30
CA GLN A 12 1.74 -0.49 14.74
C GLN A 12 1.30 0.12 13.41
N ILE A 13 1.35 -0.69 12.35
CA ILE A 13 0.76 -0.34 11.05
C ILE A 13 -0.71 -0.79 11.07
N ARG A 14 -1.64 0.11 10.73
CA ARG A 14 -3.08 -0.17 10.69
C ARG A 14 -3.67 0.18 9.31
N PRO A 15 -3.49 -0.69 8.31
CA PRO A 15 -4.08 -0.48 7.00
C PRO A 15 -5.61 -0.69 7.04
N ARG A 16 -6.32 0.08 6.22
CA ARG A 16 -7.77 0.10 6.06
C ARG A 16 -8.21 -0.77 4.89
N ASP A 17 -9.46 -1.22 4.90
CA ASP A 17 -10.03 -1.90 3.72
C ASP A 17 -10.00 -0.95 2.51
N GLY A 18 -9.48 -1.44 1.39
CA GLY A 18 -9.33 -0.68 0.16
C GLY A 18 -8.05 0.13 0.03
N ASP A 19 -7.13 0.06 1.00
CA ASP A 19 -5.85 0.77 0.89
C ASP A 19 -5.02 0.27 -0.30
N VAL A 20 -4.33 1.23 -0.94
CA VAL A 20 -3.32 0.97 -1.96
C VAL A 20 -1.94 1.04 -1.29
N LEU A 21 -1.20 -0.06 -1.36
CA LEU A 21 0.14 -0.18 -0.78
C LEU A 21 1.17 -0.17 -1.90
N VAL A 22 2.00 0.88 -1.93
CA VAL A 22 3.08 1.04 -2.90
C VAL A 22 4.32 0.35 -2.36
N LEU A 23 4.81 -0.64 -3.12
CA LEU A 23 6.05 -1.35 -2.88
C LEU A 23 7.18 -0.71 -3.69
N PRO A 24 8.44 -0.81 -3.24
CA PRO A 24 9.59 -0.39 -4.04
C PRO A 24 9.56 -0.99 -5.45
N ALA A 25 9.92 -0.21 -6.46
CA ALA A 25 9.82 -0.61 -7.87
C ALA A 25 10.70 -1.83 -8.22
N ASP A 26 11.78 -2.04 -7.48
CA ASP A 26 12.71 -3.15 -7.59
C ASP A 26 12.29 -4.40 -6.79
N THR A 27 11.13 -4.37 -6.12
CA THR A 27 10.62 -5.52 -5.36
C THR A 27 10.37 -6.72 -6.30
N PRO A 28 11.02 -7.87 -6.08
CA PRO A 28 10.80 -9.06 -6.89
C PRO A 28 9.35 -9.54 -6.82
N HIS A 29 8.81 -10.03 -7.94
CA HIS A 29 7.41 -10.46 -8.02
C HIS A 29 7.03 -11.51 -6.96
N GLU A 30 7.92 -12.45 -6.68
CA GLU A 30 7.70 -13.46 -5.64
C GLU A 30 7.55 -12.86 -4.23
N GLU A 31 8.27 -11.79 -3.91
CA GLU A 31 8.13 -11.09 -2.63
C GLU A 31 6.81 -10.34 -2.52
N ILE A 32 6.33 -9.78 -3.63
CA ILE A 32 5.00 -9.13 -3.69
C ILE A 32 3.91 -10.16 -3.37
N LEU A 33 4.00 -11.37 -3.93
CA LEU A 33 3.05 -12.45 -3.67
C LEU A 33 3.12 -12.91 -2.20
N ARG A 34 4.33 -13.13 -1.67
CA ARG A 34 4.55 -13.49 -0.27
C ARG A 34 3.97 -12.44 0.69
N PHE A 35 4.18 -11.16 0.39
CA PHE A 35 3.65 -10.06 1.17
C PHE A 35 2.11 -9.99 1.11
N GLY A 36 1.53 -10.21 -0.07
CA GLY A 36 0.07 -10.28 -0.25
C GLY A 36 -0.58 -11.38 0.60
N GLU A 37 -0.01 -12.58 0.62
CA GLU A 37 -0.50 -13.68 1.46
C GLU A 37 -0.35 -13.38 2.95
N ALA A 38 0.76 -12.75 3.36
CA ALA A 38 0.94 -12.33 4.76
C ALA A 38 -0.09 -11.28 5.18
N LEU A 39 -0.40 -10.30 4.32
CA LEU A 39 -1.45 -9.30 4.58
C LEU A 39 -2.82 -9.95 4.72
N LYS A 40 -3.16 -10.87 3.82
CA LYS A 40 -4.42 -11.60 3.86
C LYS A 40 -4.58 -12.41 5.15
N ALA A 41 -3.51 -13.07 5.60
CA ALA A 41 -3.51 -13.80 6.87
C ALA A 41 -3.62 -12.89 8.10
N ALA A 42 -2.97 -11.72 8.08
CA ALA A 42 -2.99 -10.77 9.19
C ALA A 42 -4.29 -9.93 9.28
N HIS A 43 -4.99 -9.79 8.15
CA HIS A 43 -6.14 -8.90 7.99
C HIS A 43 -7.29 -9.59 7.27
N ASP A 44 -7.84 -10.63 7.88
CA ASP A 44 -8.97 -11.36 7.33
C ASP A 44 -10.15 -10.42 7.01
N GLY A 45 -10.77 -10.66 5.84
CA GLY A 45 -11.90 -9.86 5.33
C GLY A 45 -11.56 -8.48 4.76
N LYS A 46 -10.31 -8.01 4.83
CA LYS A 46 -9.89 -6.75 4.19
C LYS A 46 -9.30 -6.97 2.81
N ARG A 47 -9.51 -6.00 1.92
CA ARG A 47 -8.97 -5.95 0.57
C ARG A 47 -7.87 -4.90 0.50
N PHE A 48 -6.81 -5.19 -0.23
CA PHE A 48 -5.70 -4.30 -0.48
C PHE A 48 -5.29 -4.39 -1.94
N LEU A 49 -4.78 -3.29 -2.49
CA LEU A 49 -4.14 -3.29 -3.81
C LEU A 49 -2.63 -3.10 -3.61
N LEU A 50 -1.83 -4.08 -4.04
CA LEU A 50 -0.38 -3.97 -4.06
C LEU A 50 0.07 -3.46 -5.42
N VAL A 51 0.93 -2.43 -5.42
CA VAL A 51 1.46 -1.81 -6.64
C VAL A 51 2.96 -1.64 -6.49
N ASN A 52 3.73 -1.98 -7.51
CA ASN A 52 5.19 -1.79 -7.56
C ASN A 52 5.59 -0.83 -8.69
N CYS A 53 4.68 0.08 -9.05
CA CYS A 53 4.91 1.11 -10.03
C CYS A 53 4.62 2.49 -9.41
N ASP A 54 5.13 3.53 -10.04
CA ASP A 54 4.82 4.89 -9.65
C ASP A 54 3.33 5.17 -9.86
N ILE A 55 2.61 5.38 -8.75
CA ILE A 55 1.23 5.81 -8.76
C ILE A 55 1.16 7.23 -8.22
N SER A 56 0.61 8.12 -9.05
CA SER A 56 0.35 9.50 -8.69
C SER A 56 -1.13 9.80 -8.85
N VAL A 57 -1.69 10.49 -7.86
CA VAL A 57 -3.05 11.05 -7.96
C VAL A 57 -2.92 12.35 -8.73
N ILE A 58 -3.56 12.42 -9.90
CA ILE A 58 -3.63 13.65 -10.69
C ILE A 58 -5.05 14.25 -10.60
N PRO A 59 -5.18 15.59 -10.54
CA PRO A 59 -6.48 16.26 -10.62
C PRO A 59 -7.19 15.99 -11.94
N GLU A 60 -8.53 16.00 -11.91
CA GLU A 60 -9.36 15.84 -13.11
C GLU A 60 -9.03 16.88 -14.20
N ALA A 61 -8.64 18.10 -13.81
CA ALA A 61 -8.21 19.13 -14.75
C ALA A 61 -6.98 18.71 -15.57
N GLU A 62 -6.01 18.03 -14.94
CA GLU A 62 -4.83 17.49 -15.64
C GLU A 62 -5.22 16.33 -16.54
N MET A 63 -6.15 15.47 -16.11
CA MET A 63 -6.69 14.38 -16.93
C MET A 63 -7.40 14.92 -18.20
N ASN A 64 -8.19 15.98 -18.04
CA ASN A 64 -8.86 16.67 -19.14
C ASN A 64 -7.86 17.32 -20.11
N ALA A 65 -6.83 18.01 -19.58
CA ALA A 65 -5.76 18.60 -20.39
C ALA A 65 -4.95 17.54 -21.16
N ALA A 66 -4.75 16.36 -20.56
CA ALA A 66 -4.13 15.21 -21.20
C ALA A 66 -5.04 14.50 -22.23
N GLY A 67 -6.29 14.95 -22.39
CA GLY A 67 -7.24 14.41 -23.36
C GLY A 67 -7.79 13.03 -23.01
N TRP A 68 -7.76 12.64 -21.74
CA TRP A 68 -8.22 11.32 -21.28
C TRP A 68 -9.74 11.15 -21.45
N TYR A 69 -10.48 12.25 -21.38
CA TYR A 69 -11.90 12.27 -21.70
C TYR A 69 -12.10 12.86 -23.11
N ARG A 70 -12.64 12.05 -24.02
CA ARG A 70 -13.16 12.53 -25.29
C ARG A 70 -14.65 12.82 -25.09
N LYS A 71 -15.07 14.06 -25.37
CA LYS A 71 -16.48 14.41 -25.48
C LYS A 71 -17.15 13.62 -26.60
#